data_AF-A0A531MT84-F1
#
_entry.id   AF-A0A531MT84-F1
#
_cell.length_a   1.000
_cell.length_b   1.000
_cell.length_c   1.000
_cell.angle_alpha   90.00
_cell.angle_beta   90.00
_cell.angle_gamma   90.00
#
_symmetry.space_group_name_H-M   'P 1'
#
loop_
_entity.id
_entity.type
_entity.pdbx_description
1 polymer ?
#
loop_
_entity_poly.entity_id
_entity_poly.type
_entity_poly.pdbx_seq_one_letter_code
_entity_poly.pdbx_strand_id
1 'polypeptide(L)'
;MRLVTYNIQYGIGLDGRYDIGRITDAVRGADVIALQEVTRNNPRNGGRDMVAAIGEALPDYFAVYGSNFEANIGSRIENGRAITTTFQLGNMVLSKTPIHLSRNLLLPRSRSFEMMNFQRGALEALIETPLGFIRFYSIHLDHRSPVERASQIQFLRQRLLNYALEGGALSGVTEIGLPELPHPEAFVGMGDFNMLAGSPEYVELA
;
A
#
# COMPACT_ATOMS: atom_id res chain seq x y z
N MET A 1 -15.51 10.48 10.23
CA MET A 1 -14.45 10.03 9.31
C MET A 1 -14.83 8.68 8.76
N ARG A 2 -14.82 8.50 7.44
CA ARG A 2 -15.13 7.25 6.73
C ARG A 2 -13.84 6.68 6.15
N LEU A 3 -13.51 5.46 6.53
CA LEU A 3 -12.32 4.75 6.06
C LEU A 3 -12.77 3.57 5.22
N VAL A 4 -12.14 3.37 4.06
CA VAL A 4 -12.44 2.25 3.17
C VAL A 4 -11.15 1.51 2.84
N THR A 5 -11.19 0.18 2.88
CA THR A 5 -10.12 -0.65 2.31
C THR A 5 -10.70 -1.58 1.25
N TYR A 6 -9.96 -1.80 0.17
CA TYR A 6 -10.39 -2.67 -0.92
C TYR A 6 -9.17 -3.31 -1.62
N ASN A 7 -9.10 -4.65 -1.59
CA ASN A 7 -8.25 -5.40 -2.52
C ASN A 7 -8.95 -5.45 -3.88
N ILE A 8 -8.39 -4.74 -4.86
CA ILE A 8 -9.05 -4.48 -6.15
C ILE A 8 -8.67 -5.47 -7.25
N GLN A 9 -7.96 -6.55 -6.91
CA GLN A 9 -7.62 -7.66 -7.81
C GLN A 9 -7.08 -7.19 -9.18
N TYR A 10 -6.10 -6.27 -9.17
CA TYR A 10 -5.49 -5.69 -10.38
C TYR A 10 -6.48 -5.02 -11.35
N GLY A 11 -7.63 -4.56 -10.84
CA GLY A 11 -8.68 -3.92 -11.62
C GLY A 11 -9.77 -4.86 -12.15
N ILE A 12 -9.68 -6.16 -11.87
CA ILE A 12 -10.56 -7.19 -12.43
C ILE A 12 -11.69 -7.50 -11.45
N GLY A 13 -12.95 -7.37 -11.90
CA GLY A 13 -14.10 -7.76 -11.10
C GLY A 13 -14.45 -9.25 -11.19
N LEU A 14 -15.47 -9.65 -10.44
CA LEU A 14 -16.01 -11.03 -10.48
C LEU A 14 -16.57 -11.44 -11.85
N ASP A 15 -16.87 -10.46 -12.70
CA ASP A 15 -17.25 -10.65 -14.11
C ASP A 15 -16.06 -10.89 -15.05
N GLY A 16 -14.84 -10.94 -14.52
CA GLY A 16 -13.61 -11.11 -15.28
C GLY A 16 -13.20 -9.87 -16.09
N ARG A 17 -13.86 -8.73 -15.90
CA ARG A 17 -13.62 -7.50 -16.67
C ARG A 17 -12.78 -6.51 -15.90
N TYR A 18 -11.86 -5.86 -16.60
CA TYR A 18 -11.11 -4.72 -16.09
C TYR A 18 -12.00 -3.46 -16.07
N ASP A 19 -12.19 -2.86 -14.90
CA ASP A 19 -12.98 -1.64 -14.75
C ASP A 19 -12.55 -0.83 -13.51
N ILE A 20 -11.72 0.20 -13.72
CA ILE A 20 -11.28 1.13 -12.67
C ILE A 20 -12.40 2.10 -12.27
N GLY A 21 -13.32 2.43 -13.17
CA GLY A 21 -14.47 3.29 -12.87
C GLY A 21 -15.32 2.67 -11.77
N ARG A 22 -15.69 1.39 -11.95
CA ARG A 22 -16.42 0.59 -10.93
C ARG A 22 -15.72 0.60 -9.57
N ILE A 23 -14.40 0.43 -9.55
CA ILE A 23 -13.62 0.41 -8.31
C ILE A 23 -13.64 1.79 -7.64
N THR A 24 -13.35 2.84 -8.40
CA THR A 24 -13.24 4.20 -7.88
C THR A 24 -14.59 4.73 -7.40
N ASP A 25 -15.69 4.40 -8.10
CA ASP A 25 -17.05 4.74 -7.67
C ASP A 25 -17.46 4.03 -6.38
N ALA A 26 -17.03 2.77 -6.17
CA ALA A 26 -17.33 2.03 -4.95
C ALA A 26 -16.66 2.61 -3.69
N VAL A 27 -15.51 3.26 -3.84
CA VAL A 27 -14.74 3.83 -2.71
C VAL A 27 -14.90 5.35 -2.58
N ARG A 28 -15.50 6.00 -3.58
CA ARG A 28 -15.65 7.46 -3.65
C ARG A 28 -16.40 8.00 -2.43
N GLY A 29 -15.92 9.13 -1.92
CA GLY A 29 -16.54 9.82 -0.79
C GLY A 29 -16.00 9.41 0.58
N ALA A 30 -15.19 8.33 0.68
CA ALA A 30 -14.41 8.05 1.88
C ALA A 30 -13.39 9.17 2.16
N ASP A 31 -13.02 9.35 3.41
CA ASP A 31 -12.02 10.35 3.80
C ASP A 31 -10.60 9.82 3.56
N VAL A 32 -10.38 8.53 3.81
CA VAL A 32 -9.15 7.79 3.50
C VAL A 32 -9.50 6.45 2.87
N ILE A 33 -8.78 6.09 1.80
CA ILE A 33 -8.95 4.86 1.04
C ILE A 33 -7.63 4.10 1.03
N ALA A 34 -7.65 2.83 1.39
CA ALA A 34 -6.53 1.90 1.31
C ALA A 34 -6.80 0.85 0.22
N LEU A 35 -6.03 0.87 -0.87
CA LEU A 35 -6.15 -0.10 -1.95
C LEU A 35 -4.98 -1.09 -1.92
N GLN A 36 -5.29 -2.36 -2.13
CA GLN A 36 -4.31 -3.43 -2.32
C GLN A 36 -4.42 -3.99 -3.74
N GLU A 37 -3.35 -4.62 -4.24
CA GLU A 37 -3.30 -5.15 -5.61
C GLU A 37 -3.38 -4.07 -6.70
N VAL A 38 -2.80 -2.90 -6.42
CA VAL A 38 -2.61 -1.83 -7.41
C VAL A 38 -1.35 -2.14 -8.21
N THR A 39 -1.46 -2.13 -9.55
CA THR A 39 -0.35 -2.51 -10.43
C THR A 39 -0.02 -1.48 -11.49
N ARG A 40 1.22 -1.51 -11.95
CA ARG A 40 1.64 -0.91 -13.22
C ARG A 40 2.21 -1.98 -14.11
N ASN A 41 1.83 -1.93 -15.38
CA ASN A 41 2.32 -2.85 -16.42
C ASN A 41 2.10 -4.34 -16.10
N ASN A 42 1.02 -4.70 -15.40
CA ASN A 42 0.69 -6.11 -15.16
C ASN A 42 0.25 -6.78 -16.48
N PRO A 43 0.91 -7.85 -16.96
CA PRO A 43 0.51 -8.53 -18.18
C PRO A 43 -0.94 -9.05 -18.15
N ARG A 44 -1.48 -9.35 -16.95
CA ARG A 44 -2.83 -9.89 -16.77
C ARG A 44 -3.95 -8.86 -16.91
N ASN A 45 -3.65 -7.56 -16.90
CA ASN A 45 -4.64 -6.51 -17.14
C ASN A 45 -4.32 -5.66 -18.39
N GLY A 46 -3.47 -6.18 -19.28
CA GLY A 46 -3.08 -5.48 -20.51
C GLY A 46 -2.03 -4.40 -20.30
N GLY A 47 -1.25 -4.47 -19.22
CA GLY A 47 -0.13 -3.56 -18.99
C GLY A 47 -0.54 -2.16 -18.54
N ARG A 48 -1.69 -2.01 -17.87
CA ARG A 48 -2.24 -0.70 -17.48
C ARG A 48 -1.41 -0.06 -16.37
N ASP A 49 -1.37 1.27 -16.35
CA ASP A 49 -0.93 2.06 -15.18
C ASP A 49 -2.15 2.38 -14.32
N MET A 50 -2.43 1.52 -13.32
CA MET A 50 -3.59 1.73 -12.45
C MET A 50 -3.40 2.93 -11.53
N VAL A 51 -2.17 3.26 -11.15
CA VAL A 51 -1.90 4.40 -10.26
C VAL A 51 -2.31 5.70 -10.93
N ALA A 52 -1.92 5.89 -12.20
CA ALA A 52 -2.33 7.04 -12.99
C ALA A 52 -3.86 7.06 -13.18
N ALA A 53 -4.45 5.94 -13.61
CA ALA A 53 -5.89 5.86 -13.86
C ALA A 53 -6.75 6.12 -12.61
N ILE A 54 -6.34 5.60 -11.45
CA ILE A 54 -7.03 5.84 -10.17
C ILE A 54 -6.90 7.32 -9.77
N GLY A 55 -5.70 7.91 -9.91
CA GLY A 55 -5.48 9.33 -9.61
C GLY A 55 -6.32 10.26 -10.50
N GLU A 56 -6.44 9.95 -11.79
CA GLU A 56 -7.31 10.68 -12.73
C GLU A 56 -8.79 10.56 -12.36
N ALA A 57 -9.24 9.38 -11.90
CA ALA A 57 -10.63 9.13 -11.54
C ALA A 57 -11.03 9.68 -10.15
N LEU A 58 -10.05 9.96 -9.28
CA LEU A 58 -10.22 10.52 -7.94
C LEU A 58 -9.38 11.81 -7.78
N PRO A 59 -9.64 12.85 -8.59
CA PRO A 59 -8.79 14.04 -8.67
C PRO A 59 -8.85 14.92 -7.40
N ASP A 60 -9.84 14.71 -6.54
CA ASP A 60 -10.02 15.37 -5.25
C ASP A 60 -9.27 14.68 -4.10
N TYR A 61 -8.48 13.65 -4.40
CA TYR A 61 -7.67 12.92 -3.42
C TYR A 61 -6.17 13.14 -3.63
N PHE A 62 -5.45 13.33 -2.54
CA PHE A 62 -4.00 13.14 -2.47
C PHE A 62 -3.71 11.64 -2.45
N ALA A 63 -2.69 11.20 -3.19
CA ALA A 63 -2.39 9.79 -3.32
C ALA A 63 -0.89 9.48 -3.21
N VAL A 64 -0.60 8.34 -2.59
CA VAL A 64 0.73 7.72 -2.57
C VAL A 64 0.62 6.26 -2.96
N TYR A 65 1.62 5.78 -3.71
CA TYR A 65 1.73 4.39 -4.14
C TYR A 65 3.07 3.82 -3.70
N GLY A 66 3.03 2.66 -3.06
CA GLY A 66 4.20 1.91 -2.62
C GLY A 66 4.33 0.63 -3.44
N SER A 67 5.22 0.64 -4.43
CA SER A 67 5.56 -0.59 -5.16
C SER A 67 6.30 -1.55 -4.23
N ASN A 68 5.82 -2.80 -4.15
CA ASN A 68 6.46 -3.83 -3.34
C ASN A 68 7.63 -4.50 -4.07
N PHE A 69 7.60 -4.51 -5.41
CA PHE A 69 8.70 -4.98 -6.24
C PHE A 69 8.64 -4.35 -7.63
N GLU A 70 9.76 -4.39 -8.33
CA GLU A 70 9.85 -4.02 -9.73
C GLU A 70 10.49 -5.15 -10.53
N ALA A 71 9.75 -5.72 -11.48
CA ALA A 71 10.26 -6.76 -12.36
C ALA A 71 10.37 -6.22 -13.79
N ASN A 72 11.55 -6.28 -14.42
CA ASN A 72 11.70 -5.89 -15.82
C ASN A 72 10.83 -6.80 -16.71
N ILE A 73 10.03 -6.18 -17.58
CA ILE A 73 9.16 -6.89 -18.53
C ILE A 73 9.31 -6.39 -19.97
N GLY A 74 10.31 -5.55 -20.24
CA GLY A 74 10.45 -4.92 -21.56
C GLY A 74 11.28 -3.64 -21.60
N SER A 75 12.15 -3.40 -20.61
CA SER A 75 13.06 -2.26 -20.69
C SER A 75 13.99 -2.40 -21.90
N ARG A 76 14.24 -1.30 -22.61
CA ARG A 76 15.00 -1.30 -23.88
C ARG A 76 15.74 0.02 -24.08
N ILE A 77 16.66 0.06 -25.03
CA ILE A 77 17.23 1.31 -25.55
C ILE A 77 16.44 1.72 -26.80
N GLU A 78 15.93 2.95 -26.83
CA GLU A 78 15.18 3.53 -27.95
C GLU A 78 15.77 4.90 -28.27
N ASN A 79 16.25 5.07 -29.51
CA ASN A 79 16.94 6.31 -29.96
C ASN A 79 18.08 6.76 -29.02
N GLY A 80 18.90 5.80 -28.55
CA GLY A 80 20.01 6.06 -27.63
C GLY A 80 19.59 6.35 -26.17
N ARG A 81 18.29 6.29 -25.85
CA ARG A 81 17.76 6.52 -24.50
C ARG A 81 17.27 5.23 -23.86
N ALA A 82 17.58 5.02 -22.59
CA ALA A 82 17.01 3.93 -21.82
C ALA A 82 15.52 4.18 -21.52
N ILE A 83 14.68 3.20 -21.85
CA ILE A 83 13.26 3.13 -21.50
C ILE A 83 13.10 2.01 -20.49
N THR A 84 12.74 2.35 -19.25
CA THR A 84 12.48 1.37 -18.19
C THR A 84 11.01 0.97 -18.20
N THR A 85 10.74 -0.32 -18.29
CA THR A 85 9.38 -0.88 -18.23
C THR A 85 9.35 -2.03 -17.25
N THR A 86 8.83 -1.75 -16.05
CA THR A 86 8.73 -2.72 -14.96
C THR A 86 7.27 -3.04 -14.65
N PHE A 87 7.00 -4.32 -14.40
CA PHE A 87 5.79 -4.75 -13.71
C PHE A 87 5.95 -4.42 -12.24
N GLN A 88 4.98 -3.66 -11.72
CA GLN A 88 4.90 -3.26 -10.32
C GLN A 88 3.61 -3.79 -9.71
N LEU A 89 3.70 -4.24 -8.47
CA LEU A 89 2.57 -4.60 -7.62
C LEU A 89 2.77 -3.92 -6.27
N GLY A 90 1.72 -3.29 -5.76
CA GLY A 90 1.82 -2.58 -4.50
C GLY A 90 0.47 -2.21 -3.91
N ASN A 91 0.56 -1.35 -2.91
CA ASN A 91 -0.57 -0.77 -2.22
C ASN A 91 -0.64 0.72 -2.54
N MET A 92 -1.83 1.30 -2.44
CA MET A 92 -2.06 2.73 -2.62
C MET A 92 -2.88 3.25 -1.46
N VAL A 93 -2.57 4.46 -0.99
CA VAL A 93 -3.39 5.20 -0.03
C VAL A 93 -3.84 6.48 -0.71
N LEU A 94 -5.14 6.78 -0.60
CA LEU A 94 -5.73 8.04 -1.04
C LEU A 94 -6.38 8.75 0.14
N SER A 95 -6.27 10.07 0.19
CA SER A 95 -6.79 10.90 1.28
C SER A 95 -7.38 12.19 0.74
N LYS A 96 -8.51 12.66 1.32
CA LYS A 96 -9.07 13.98 1.03
C LYS A 96 -8.25 15.14 1.59
N THR A 97 -7.42 14.86 2.60
CA THR A 97 -6.45 15.83 3.16
C THR A 97 -5.02 15.44 2.78
N PRO A 98 -4.06 16.38 2.78
CA PRO A 98 -2.69 16.10 2.39
C PRO A 98 -2.06 14.92 3.13
N ILE A 99 -1.28 14.12 2.39
CA ILE A 99 -0.43 13.07 2.96
C ILE A 99 0.93 13.70 3.23
N HIS A 100 1.29 13.87 4.50
CA HIS A 100 2.49 14.61 4.92
C HIS A 100 3.76 13.76 4.82
N LEU A 101 3.63 12.45 4.97
CA LEU A 101 4.74 11.50 4.86
C LEU A 101 4.18 10.14 4.46
N SER A 102 4.95 9.40 3.66
CA SER A 102 4.63 8.01 3.36
C SER A 102 5.89 7.15 3.35
N ARG A 103 5.76 5.89 3.75
CA ARG A 103 6.82 4.89 3.71
C ARG A 103 6.25 3.56 3.29
N ASN A 104 6.89 2.88 2.35
CA ASN A 104 6.53 1.50 2.02
C ASN A 104 7.34 0.53 2.88
N LEU A 105 6.66 -0.25 3.72
CA LEU A 105 7.27 -1.27 4.55
C LEU A 105 7.19 -2.61 3.81
N LEU A 106 8.30 -3.08 3.25
CA LEU A 106 8.37 -4.40 2.63
C LEU A 106 8.32 -5.48 3.71
N LEU A 107 7.33 -6.36 3.62
CA LEU A 107 7.10 -7.37 4.65
C LEU A 107 8.06 -8.56 4.47
N PRO A 108 8.46 -9.23 5.57
CA PRO A 108 9.22 -10.46 5.49
C PRO A 108 8.59 -11.48 4.54
N ARG A 109 9.43 -12.16 3.77
CA ARG A 109 9.00 -13.24 2.89
C ARG A 109 10.00 -14.40 2.90
N SER A 110 9.50 -15.59 2.61
CA SER A 110 10.33 -16.76 2.33
C SER A 110 10.37 -17.05 0.83
N ARG A 111 11.47 -17.64 0.38
CA ARG A 111 11.56 -18.11 -1.01
C ARG A 111 10.60 -19.28 -1.22
N SER A 112 9.75 -19.18 -2.25
CA SER A 112 8.98 -20.31 -2.76
C SER A 112 9.63 -20.87 -4.03
N PHE A 113 9.48 -22.17 -4.27
CA PHE A 113 10.10 -22.88 -5.39
C PHE A 113 9.10 -23.33 -6.46
N GLU A 114 7.87 -23.66 -6.07
CA GLU A 114 6.86 -24.23 -6.98
C GLU A 114 5.81 -23.20 -7.39
N MET A 115 5.73 -22.10 -6.66
CA MET A 115 4.59 -21.21 -6.67
C MET A 115 5.06 -19.75 -6.62
N MET A 116 4.42 -18.89 -7.39
CA MET A 116 4.73 -17.46 -7.39
C MET A 116 4.44 -16.86 -6.01
N ASN A 117 5.46 -16.36 -5.33
CA ASN A 117 5.34 -15.63 -4.07
C ASN A 117 5.71 -14.16 -4.31
N PHE A 118 4.73 -13.26 -4.17
CA PHE A 118 4.95 -11.84 -4.38
C PHE A 118 5.48 -11.17 -3.12
N GLN A 119 6.39 -10.21 -3.28
CA GLN A 119 6.75 -9.32 -2.18
C GLN A 119 5.48 -8.60 -1.69
N ARG A 120 5.18 -8.76 -0.41
CA ARG A 120 4.07 -8.09 0.27
C ARG A 120 4.55 -6.80 0.94
N GLY A 121 3.62 -5.92 1.26
CA GLY A 121 3.91 -4.58 1.73
C GLY A 121 2.82 -4.02 2.64
N ALA A 122 3.21 -3.05 3.45
CA ALA A 122 2.32 -2.14 4.16
C ALA A 122 2.72 -0.71 3.85
N LEU A 123 1.83 0.03 3.18
CA LEU A 123 2.08 1.42 2.83
C LEU A 123 1.54 2.31 3.95
N GLU A 124 2.47 2.97 4.65
CA GLU A 124 2.21 3.98 5.69
C GLU A 124 1.93 5.34 5.06
N ALA A 125 0.95 6.06 5.58
CA ALA A 125 0.62 7.44 5.24
C ALA A 125 0.28 8.24 6.51
N LEU A 126 1.05 9.30 6.77
CA LEU A 126 0.81 10.25 7.85
C LEU A 126 -0.14 11.34 7.36
N ILE A 127 -1.33 11.43 7.96
CA ILE A 127 -2.41 12.31 7.51
C ILE A 127 -2.91 13.13 8.70
N GLU A 128 -3.08 14.44 8.49
CA GLU A 128 -3.75 15.32 9.44
C GLU A 128 -5.28 15.13 9.35
N THR A 129 -5.91 14.93 10.51
CA THR A 129 -7.36 14.74 10.64
C THR A 129 -7.92 15.72 11.68
N PRO A 130 -9.25 15.88 11.77
CA PRO A 130 -9.87 16.66 12.86
C PRO A 130 -9.54 16.14 14.28
N LEU A 131 -9.00 14.92 14.41
CA LEU A 131 -8.57 14.31 15.67
C LEU A 131 -7.06 14.47 15.91
N GLY A 132 -6.35 15.20 15.04
CA GLY A 132 -4.90 15.29 15.00
C GLY A 132 -4.28 14.37 13.93
N PHE A 133 -2.95 14.27 13.96
CA PHE A 133 -2.21 13.43 13.03
C PHE A 133 -2.38 11.94 13.35
N ILE A 134 -2.70 11.16 12.32
CA ILE A 134 -2.89 9.71 12.41
C ILE A 134 -2.11 9.03 11.29
N ARG A 135 -1.52 7.87 11.59
CA ARG A 135 -0.89 7.01 10.59
C ARG A 135 -1.92 6.02 10.03
N PHE A 136 -2.12 6.03 8.72
CA PHE A 136 -2.97 5.06 8.04
C PHE A 136 -2.09 4.08 7.26
N TYR A 137 -2.44 2.79 7.31
CA TYR A 137 -1.71 1.76 6.60
C TYR A 137 -2.63 1.02 5.63
N SER A 138 -2.20 0.89 4.38
CA SER A 138 -2.75 -0.10 3.44
C SER A 138 -1.88 -1.37 3.49
N ILE A 139 -2.42 -2.44 4.08
CA ILE A 139 -1.71 -3.69 4.39
C ILE A 139 -2.20 -4.80 3.45
N HIS A 140 -1.27 -5.59 2.92
CA HIS A 140 -1.61 -6.81 2.20
C HIS A 140 -0.69 -7.94 2.66
N LEU A 141 -1.22 -8.85 3.49
CA LEU A 141 -0.47 -9.99 3.99
C LEU A 141 -0.46 -11.16 3.00
N ASP A 142 0.45 -12.11 3.19
CA ASP A 142 0.51 -13.28 2.32
C ASP A 142 -0.77 -14.13 2.39
N HIS A 143 -1.22 -14.60 1.23
CA HIS A 143 -2.45 -15.37 1.08
C HIS A 143 -2.26 -16.87 1.26
N ARG A 144 -1.02 -17.39 1.27
CA ARG A 144 -0.74 -18.83 1.18
C ARG A 144 -0.18 -19.43 2.46
N SER A 145 0.81 -18.78 3.05
CA SER A 145 1.63 -19.33 4.12
C SER A 145 1.27 -18.67 5.45
N PRO A 146 0.59 -19.38 6.37
CA PRO A 146 0.37 -18.91 7.74
C PRO A 146 1.68 -18.56 8.46
N VAL A 147 2.75 -19.31 8.18
CA VAL A 147 4.08 -19.08 8.78
C VAL A 147 4.65 -17.75 8.28
N GLU A 148 4.56 -17.47 6.97
CA GLU A 148 5.00 -16.20 6.42
C GLU A 148 4.16 -15.05 6.97
N ARG A 149 2.82 -15.19 6.99
CA ARG A 149 1.92 -14.20 7.63
C ARG A 149 2.29 -13.92 9.08
N ALA A 150 2.60 -14.94 9.88
CA ALA A 150 3.00 -14.74 11.28
C ALA A 150 4.27 -13.89 11.38
N SER A 151 5.30 -14.16 10.56
CA SER A 151 6.50 -13.32 10.50
C SER A 151 6.20 -11.89 10.03
N GLN A 152 5.27 -11.72 9.08
CA GLN A 152 4.84 -10.42 8.61
C GLN A 152 4.11 -9.62 9.71
N ILE A 153 3.26 -10.29 10.49
CA ILE A 153 2.52 -9.69 11.62
C ILE A 153 3.48 -9.24 12.72
N GLN A 154 4.43 -10.09 13.09
CA GLN A 154 5.44 -9.75 14.10
C GLN A 154 6.27 -8.53 13.68
N PHE A 155 6.70 -8.50 12.41
CA PHE A 155 7.38 -7.33 11.84
C PHE A 155 6.48 -6.09 11.89
N LEU A 156 5.22 -6.21 11.46
CA LEU A 156 4.28 -5.09 11.45
C LEU A 156 4.02 -4.53 12.84
N ARG A 157 3.80 -5.39 13.85
CA ARG A 157 3.60 -4.94 15.23
C ARG A 157 4.74 -4.07 15.72
N GLN A 158 5.98 -4.46 15.43
CA GLN A 158 7.15 -3.66 15.79
C GLN A 158 7.11 -2.28 15.13
N ARG A 159 6.77 -2.19 13.84
CA ARG A 159 6.68 -0.89 13.12
C ARG A 159 5.52 -0.03 13.57
N LEU A 160 4.36 -0.65 13.82
CA LEU A 160 3.15 0.05 14.21
C LEU A 160 3.28 0.63 15.63
N LEU A 161 3.80 -0.16 16.58
CA LEU A 161 3.84 0.22 18.00
C LEU A 161 5.07 1.04 18.38
N ASN A 162 6.21 0.89 17.68
CA ASN A 162 7.42 1.62 18.03
C ASN A 162 7.63 2.91 17.23
N TYR A 163 6.62 3.39 16.50
CA TYR A 163 6.76 4.56 15.61
C TYR A 163 7.25 5.82 16.33
N ALA A 164 6.81 6.07 17.57
CA ALA A 164 7.28 7.21 18.35
C ALA A 164 8.78 7.16 18.67
N LEU A 165 9.37 5.96 18.69
CA LEU A 165 10.81 5.74 18.88
C LEU A 165 11.56 5.65 17.53
N GLU A 166 10.99 4.98 16.53
CA GLU A 166 11.61 4.74 15.23
C GLU A 166 11.60 5.99 14.34
N GLY A 167 10.52 6.77 14.39
CA GLY A 167 10.25 7.80 13.41
C GLY A 167 9.51 7.28 12.17
N GLY A 168 9.09 8.23 11.32
CA GLY A 168 8.56 7.94 10.00
C GLY A 168 9.66 7.63 8.97
N ALA A 169 9.33 7.77 7.69
CA ALA A 169 10.32 7.72 6.60
C ALA A 169 11.38 8.83 6.68
N LEU A 170 11.11 9.88 7.45
CA LEU A 170 11.91 11.07 7.57
C LEU A 170 11.76 11.60 8.99
N SER A 171 12.88 11.90 9.64
CA SER A 171 12.96 12.44 11.00
C SER A 171 14.20 13.31 11.12
N GLY A 172 14.19 14.30 12.00
CA GLY A 172 15.35 15.17 12.23
C GLY A 172 15.51 16.26 11.18
N VAL A 173 14.43 16.63 10.48
CA VAL A 173 14.45 17.64 9.40
C VAL A 173 14.77 19.05 9.90
N THR A 174 14.77 19.23 11.22
CA THR A 174 15.30 20.44 11.87
C THR A 174 16.77 20.68 11.54
N GLU A 175 17.55 19.66 11.17
CA GLU A 175 18.93 19.79 10.67
C GLU A 175 19.02 20.74 9.46
N ILE A 176 18.00 20.75 8.61
CA ILE A 176 17.92 21.60 7.41
C ILE A 176 16.95 22.78 7.59
N GLY A 177 16.60 23.11 8.83
CA GLY A 177 15.74 24.26 9.16
C GLY A 177 14.25 24.08 8.85
N LEU A 178 13.80 22.84 8.64
CA LEU A 178 12.38 22.54 8.43
C LEU A 178 11.71 22.12 9.75
N PRO A 179 10.40 22.38 9.92
CA PRO A 179 9.67 21.92 11.10
C PRO A 179 9.59 20.39 11.10
N GLU A 180 9.79 19.80 12.27
CA GLU A 180 9.68 18.35 12.46
C GLU A 180 8.25 17.89 12.19
N LEU A 181 8.11 16.75 11.51
CA LEU A 181 6.80 16.13 11.34
C LEU A 181 6.34 15.51 12.67
N PRO A 182 5.02 15.46 12.92
CA PRO A 182 4.49 14.88 14.14
C PRO A 182 4.74 13.38 14.20
N HIS A 183 4.96 12.89 15.42
CA HIS A 183 5.24 11.48 15.70
C HIS A 183 4.08 10.79 16.45
N PRO A 184 2.87 10.70 15.87
CA PRO A 184 1.70 10.23 16.60
C PRO A 184 1.77 8.73 16.90
N GLU A 185 1.41 8.36 18.13
CA GLU A 185 1.15 6.97 18.47
C GLU A 185 -0.10 6.45 17.78
N ALA A 186 -1.10 7.30 17.51
CA ALA A 186 -2.35 6.92 16.86
C ALA A 186 -2.14 6.38 15.43
N PHE A 187 -2.70 5.20 15.17
CA PHE A 187 -2.70 4.59 13.84
C PHE A 187 -3.96 3.79 13.52
N VAL A 188 -4.20 3.57 12.24
CA VAL A 188 -5.20 2.63 11.71
C VAL A 188 -4.51 1.69 10.71
N GLY A 189 -4.46 0.41 11.04
CA GLY A 189 -4.07 -0.65 10.12
C GLY A 189 -5.27 -1.20 9.37
N MET A 190 -5.30 -1.07 8.05
CA MET A 190 -6.41 -1.56 7.23
C MET A 190 -5.92 -2.22 5.95
N GLY A 191 -6.67 -3.19 5.42
CA GLY A 191 -6.17 -3.97 4.31
C GLY A 191 -6.77 -5.35 4.16
N ASP A 192 -6.11 -6.15 3.33
CA ASP A 192 -6.36 -7.58 3.18
C ASP A 192 -5.32 -8.36 3.99
N PHE A 193 -5.75 -8.84 5.15
CA PHE A 193 -4.90 -9.57 6.07
C PHE A 193 -4.81 -11.06 5.75
N ASN A 194 -5.59 -11.56 4.77
CA ASN A 194 -5.65 -12.98 4.42
C ASN A 194 -5.79 -13.92 5.62
N MET A 195 -6.53 -13.48 6.64
CA MET A 195 -6.78 -14.22 7.87
C MET A 195 -8.22 -14.01 8.35
N LEU A 196 -8.71 -14.95 9.13
CA LEU A 196 -10.07 -14.90 9.69
C LEU A 196 -10.04 -14.34 11.11
N ALA A 197 -11.14 -13.73 11.53
CA ALA A 197 -11.32 -13.32 12.92
C ALA A 197 -11.13 -14.51 13.86
N GLY A 198 -10.31 -14.34 14.89
CA GLY A 198 -10.01 -15.38 15.88
C GLY A 198 -9.00 -16.45 15.43
N SER A 199 -8.42 -16.36 14.23
CA SER A 199 -7.29 -17.23 13.86
C SER A 199 -6.05 -16.93 14.73
N PRO A 200 -5.08 -17.85 14.83
CA PRO A 200 -3.83 -17.59 15.55
C PRO A 200 -3.13 -16.31 15.08
N GLU A 201 -3.12 -16.04 13.77
CA GLU A 201 -2.57 -14.80 13.21
C GLU A 201 -3.34 -13.55 13.67
N TYR A 202 -4.67 -13.65 13.79
CA TYR A 202 -5.49 -12.56 14.31
C TYR A 202 -5.15 -12.23 15.77
N VAL A 203 -5.03 -13.25 16.61
CA VAL A 203 -4.67 -13.08 18.03
C VAL A 203 -3.25 -12.52 18.18
N GLU A 204 -2.33 -12.98 17.33
CA GLU A 204 -0.96 -12.47 17.30
C GLU A 204 -0.89 -11.02 16.83
N LEU A 205 -1.90 -10.48 16.11
CA LEU A 205 -1.93 -9.07 15.72
C LEU A 205 -2.65 -8.17 16.73
N ALA A 206 -3.70 -8.67 17.38
CA ALA A 206 -4.52 -7.95 18.35
C ALA A 206 -3.76 -7.50 19.60
#